data_AF-A0A8S3TML8-F1
#
_entry.id   AF-A0A8S3TML8-F1
#
_cell.length_a   1.000
_cell.length_b   1.000
_cell.length_c   1.000
_cell.angle_alpha   90.00
_cell.angle_beta   90.00
_cell.angle_gamma   90.00
#
_symmetry.space_group_name_H-M   'P 1'
#
loop_
_entity.id
_entity.type
_entity.pdbx_description
1 polymer ?
#
loop_
_entity_poly.entity_id
_entity_poly.type
_entity_poly.pdbx_seq_one_letter_code
_entity_poly.pdbx_strand_id
1 'polypeptide(L)'
;MEQRFRKNFGSIVKFLEKHHDVFVLDSGCNQVSLGNSTKVKADKEENSPTTTAEPRNKRPQSPTPMPGQAWFNFDDSRVSPIREKEIEKQYQGKESAYMLFYRKKTLTRPKEAEGNPAYKVPDNLVTDIIIENDELSRKRQEYEIEVNTITVQIHFSQSYEFYSGALHPRPDQCGWMELTIDRRKTIADLKKL
;
A
#
# COMPACT_ATOMS: atom_id res chain seq x y z
N MET A 1 25.28 9.43 12.43
CA MET A 1 25.84 10.02 11.19
C MET A 1 25.21 9.30 10.02
N GLU A 2 24.34 9.99 9.27
CA GLU A 2 23.61 9.44 8.13
C GLU A 2 24.54 9.14 6.95
N GLN A 3 24.44 7.93 6.38
CA GLN A 3 25.10 7.60 5.13
C GLN A 3 24.32 8.21 3.96
N ARG A 4 24.88 9.26 3.35
CA ARG A 4 24.33 9.87 2.14
C ARG A 4 24.59 8.96 0.94
N PHE A 5 23.50 8.49 0.33
CA PHE A 5 23.50 7.70 -0.90
C PHE A 5 24.17 8.49 -2.04
N ARG A 6 25.22 7.94 -2.67
CA ARG A 6 25.86 8.57 -3.83
C ARG A 6 24.97 8.38 -5.06
N LYS A 7 24.62 9.48 -5.74
CA LYS A 7 23.87 9.44 -7.00
C LYS A 7 24.76 8.84 -8.09
N ASN A 8 24.41 7.63 -8.56
CA ASN A 8 25.16 6.92 -9.61
C ASN A 8 25.08 7.58 -11.00
N PHE A 9 24.18 8.55 -11.16
CA PHE A 9 24.01 9.35 -12.37
C PHE A 9 24.04 10.81 -11.94
N GLY A 10 24.71 11.66 -12.72
CA GLY A 10 24.93 13.09 -12.40
C GLY A 10 23.63 13.91 -12.33
N SER A 11 23.66 15.18 -12.72
CA SER A 11 22.42 15.94 -12.87
C SER A 11 21.49 15.23 -13.87
N ILE A 12 20.17 15.34 -13.67
CA ILE A 12 19.15 14.78 -14.57
C ILE A 12 19.39 15.19 -16.03
N VAL A 13 19.90 16.41 -16.25
CA VAL A 13 20.29 16.93 -17.56
C VAL A 13 21.36 16.05 -18.23
N LYS A 14 22.42 15.66 -17.50
CA LYS A 14 23.48 14.78 -18.04
C LYS A 14 22.95 13.39 -18.40
N PHE A 15 21.95 12.89 -17.66
CA PHE A 15 21.31 11.62 -17.98
C PHE A 15 20.52 11.73 -19.28
N LEU A 16 19.73 12.80 -19.43
CA LEU A 16 18.92 13.04 -20.63
C LEU A 16 19.79 13.26 -21.88
N GLU A 17 20.87 14.02 -21.76
CA GLU A 17 21.86 14.19 -22.85
C GLU A 17 22.53 12.87 -23.25
N LYS A 18 22.84 12.01 -22.27
CA LYS A 18 23.44 10.70 -22.53
C LYS A 18 22.48 9.77 -23.28
N HIS A 19 21.18 9.91 -23.04
CA HIS A 19 20.12 9.08 -23.61
C HIS A 19 19.30 9.85 -24.67
N HIS A 20 19.98 10.64 -25.52
CA HIS A 20 19.36 11.42 -26.59
C HIS A 20 18.69 10.55 -27.68
N ASP A 21 18.99 9.26 -27.71
CA ASP A 21 18.37 8.25 -28.57
C ASP A 21 16.92 7.91 -28.14
N VAL A 22 16.58 8.22 -26.88
CA VAL A 22 15.26 7.98 -26.29
C VAL A 22 14.57 9.30 -25.92
N PHE A 23 15.32 10.27 -25.41
CA PHE A 23 14.79 11.53 -24.90
C PHE A 23 15.27 12.73 -25.73
N VAL A 24 14.33 13.59 -26.12
CA VAL A 24 14.59 14.87 -26.78
C VAL A 24 14.35 15.98 -25.77
N LEU A 25 15.42 16.72 -25.45
CA LEU A 25 15.38 17.87 -24.54
C LEU A 25 15.22 19.17 -25.34
N ASP A 26 14.13 19.89 -25.13
CA ASP A 26 13.98 21.25 -25.67
C ASP A 26 14.58 22.26 -24.68
N SER A 27 15.73 22.81 -25.08
CA SER A 27 16.51 23.77 -24.27
C SER A 27 15.81 25.13 -24.13
N GLY A 28 14.79 25.43 -24.95
CA GLY A 28 14.04 26.68 -24.88
C GLY A 28 12.93 26.68 -23.83
N CYS A 29 12.35 25.52 -23.52
CA CYS A 29 11.20 25.41 -22.62
C CYS A 29 11.38 24.43 -21.44
N ASN A 30 12.59 23.89 -21.23
CA ASN A 30 12.91 22.90 -20.19
C ASN A 30 11.95 21.68 -20.22
N GLN A 31 11.47 21.32 -21.41
CA GLN A 31 10.61 20.15 -21.59
C GLN A 31 11.41 18.99 -22.18
N VAL A 32 11.08 17.79 -21.71
CA VAL A 32 11.64 16.53 -22.20
C VAL A 32 10.51 15.76 -22.87
N SER A 33 10.75 15.32 -24.10
CA SER A 33 9.81 14.50 -24.87
C SER A 33 10.48 13.19 -25.28
N LEU A 34 9.67 12.16 -25.54
CA LEU A 34 10.19 10.88 -26.03
C LEU A 34 10.37 10.94 -27.55
N GLY A 35 11.57 10.64 -28.05
CA GLY A 35 11.84 10.58 -29.48
C GLY A 35 11.14 9.39 -30.13
N ASN A 36 10.55 9.58 -31.31
CA ASN A 36 9.88 8.51 -32.06
C ASN A 36 10.90 7.51 -32.63
N SER A 37 11.32 6.54 -31.82
CA SER A 37 12.02 5.34 -32.29
C SER A 37 11.22 4.10 -31.91
N THR A 38 10.87 3.33 -32.94
CA THR A 38 10.13 2.09 -32.83
C THR A 38 10.99 0.99 -32.21
N LYS A 39 10.36 0.22 -31.30
CA LYS A 39 10.82 -1.02 -30.66
C LYS A 39 11.89 -0.89 -29.56
N VAL A 40 11.43 -0.58 -28.35
CA VAL A 40 12.04 -1.09 -27.12
C VAL A 40 10.93 -1.72 -26.26
N LYS A 41 11.22 -2.91 -25.72
CA LYS A 41 10.33 -3.68 -24.85
C LYS A 41 9.88 -2.80 -23.68
N ALA A 42 8.57 -2.72 -23.48
CA ALA A 42 7.97 -2.00 -22.38
C ALA A 42 8.24 -2.71 -21.05
N ASP A 43 9.29 -2.28 -20.35
CA ASP A 43 9.31 -2.37 -18.89
C ASP A 43 8.43 -1.22 -18.37
N LYS A 44 7.21 -1.58 -17.97
CA LYS A 44 6.32 -0.69 -17.22
C LYS A 44 6.72 -0.73 -15.76
N GLU A 45 7.39 0.32 -15.29
CA GLU A 45 7.25 0.79 -13.91
C GLU A 45 6.43 2.09 -13.94
N GLU A 46 5.17 2.00 -13.55
CA GLU A 46 4.36 3.15 -13.12
C GLU A 46 4.08 2.98 -11.63
N ASN A 47 4.59 3.93 -10.85
CA ASN A 47 4.43 4.01 -9.41
C ASN A 47 3.07 4.64 -9.09
N SER A 48 2.14 3.83 -8.58
CA SER A 48 1.03 4.28 -7.73
C SER A 48 1.30 3.83 -6.29
N PRO A 49 0.92 4.60 -5.26
CA PRO A 49 1.49 4.48 -3.93
C PRO A 49 0.97 3.19 -3.26
N THR A 50 1.81 2.15 -3.25
CA THR A 50 1.51 0.91 -2.53
C THR A 50 2.56 0.69 -1.46
N THR A 51 2.06 0.65 -0.24
CA THR A 51 2.64 0.20 1.02
C THR A 51 3.92 -0.63 0.86
N THR A 52 5.00 -0.15 1.47
CA THR A 52 6.34 -0.73 1.52
C THR A 52 6.32 -2.23 1.81
N ALA A 53 6.44 -3.05 0.76
CA ALA A 53 6.87 -4.43 0.85
C ALA A 53 8.34 -4.48 0.41
N GLU A 54 9.19 -4.97 1.31
CA GLU A 54 10.62 -5.23 1.07
C GLU A 54 10.87 -6.05 -0.22
N PRO A 55 12.06 -5.94 -0.84
CA PRO A 55 12.33 -6.52 -2.14
C PRO A 55 12.22 -8.05 -2.08
N ARG A 56 11.20 -8.59 -2.74
CA ARG A 56 11.08 -10.02 -3.01
C ARG A 56 12.27 -10.45 -3.87
N ASN A 57 13.26 -11.05 -3.22
CA ASN A 57 14.21 -11.94 -3.87
C ASN A 57 13.45 -12.83 -4.85
N LYS A 58 13.81 -12.77 -6.15
CA LYS A 58 13.28 -13.66 -7.18
C LYS A 58 13.70 -15.10 -6.84
N ARG A 59 12.96 -15.73 -5.93
CA ARG A 59 13.10 -17.16 -5.62
C ARG A 59 12.78 -17.92 -6.91
N PRO A 60 13.59 -18.91 -7.32
CA PRO A 60 13.24 -19.78 -8.43
C PRO A 60 11.85 -20.38 -8.17
N GLN A 61 10.94 -20.27 -9.15
CA GLN A 61 9.59 -20.79 -9.04
C GLN A 61 9.69 -22.32 -8.91
N SER A 62 9.33 -22.83 -7.73
CA SER A 62 9.13 -24.26 -7.52
C SER A 62 7.75 -24.62 -8.07
N PRO A 63 7.52 -25.86 -8.51
CA PRO A 63 6.18 -26.33 -8.84
C PRO A 63 5.21 -26.04 -7.69
N THR A 64 3.99 -25.64 -8.05
CA THR A 64 2.91 -25.39 -7.09
C THR A 64 2.68 -26.66 -6.26
N PRO A 65 2.75 -26.61 -4.92
CA PRO A 65 2.50 -27.77 -4.09
C PRO A 65 1.10 -28.33 -4.35
N MET A 66 0.92 -29.64 -4.24
CA MET A 66 -0.41 -30.23 -4.26
C MET A 66 -1.26 -29.66 -3.11
N PRO A 67 -2.59 -29.53 -3.29
CA PRO A 67 -3.48 -29.10 -2.22
C PRO A 67 -3.25 -29.91 -0.93
N GLY A 68 -3.05 -29.22 0.19
CA GLY A 68 -2.78 -29.85 1.48
C GLY A 68 -1.33 -30.26 1.76
N GLN A 69 -0.38 -29.94 0.87
CA GLN A 69 1.05 -30.26 1.01
C GLN A 69 1.95 -29.01 1.03
N ALA A 70 1.40 -27.86 1.42
CA ALA A 70 2.15 -26.61 1.54
C ALA A 70 2.58 -26.37 3.00
N TRP A 71 3.82 -25.92 3.17
CA TRP A 71 4.36 -25.46 4.44
C TRP A 71 4.23 -23.94 4.55
N PHE A 72 3.92 -23.45 5.75
CA PHE A 72 3.80 -22.04 6.06
C PHE A 72 4.61 -21.70 7.30
N ASN A 73 5.29 -20.55 7.27
CA ASN A 73 5.90 -19.92 8.42
C ASN A 73 4.90 -18.94 9.05
N PHE A 74 4.61 -19.14 10.33
CA PHE A 74 3.75 -18.27 11.14
C PHE A 74 4.66 -17.46 12.07
N ASP A 75 4.80 -16.17 11.77
CA ASP A 75 5.65 -15.22 12.48
C ASP A 75 4.76 -14.06 12.96
N ASP A 76 4.13 -14.28 14.13
CA ASP A 76 3.12 -13.41 14.72
C ASP A 76 2.01 -13.02 13.74
N SER A 77 1.99 -11.76 13.31
CA SER A 77 1.00 -11.21 12.37
C SER A 77 1.28 -11.57 10.90
N ARG A 78 2.40 -12.23 10.61
CA ARG A 78 2.84 -12.55 9.25
C ARG A 78 2.76 -14.05 9.00
N VAL A 79 2.04 -14.41 7.95
CA VAL A 79 2.01 -15.78 7.45
C VAL A 79 2.59 -15.81 6.04
N SER A 80 3.57 -16.67 5.81
CA SER A 80 4.23 -16.79 4.51
C SER A 80 4.48 -18.24 4.12
N PRO A 81 4.43 -18.59 2.83
CA PRO A 81 4.81 -19.92 2.38
C PRO A 81 6.32 -20.14 2.58
N ILE A 82 6.69 -21.30 3.10
CA ILE A 82 8.09 -21.72 3.30
C ILE A 82 8.31 -23.09 2.65
N ARG A 83 9.52 -23.36 2.14
CA ARG A 83 9.86 -24.68 1.60
C ARG A 83 10.53 -25.54 2.66
N GLU A 84 10.39 -26.86 2.52
CA GLU A 84 11.04 -27.82 3.42
C GLU A 84 12.55 -27.60 3.54
N LYS A 85 13.25 -27.37 2.43
CA LYS A 85 14.69 -27.02 2.43
C LYS A 85 15.03 -25.77 3.25
N GLU A 86 14.10 -24.83 3.36
CA GLU A 86 14.28 -23.60 4.13
C GLU A 86 14.07 -23.85 5.62
N ILE A 87 13.13 -24.74 5.96
CA ILE A 87 12.94 -25.24 7.33
C ILE A 87 14.22 -25.97 7.78
N GLU A 88 14.75 -26.89 6.98
CA GLU A 88 16.00 -27.59 7.27
C GLU A 88 17.15 -26.60 7.47
N LYS A 89 17.32 -25.64 6.55
CA LYS A 89 18.37 -24.63 6.63
C LYS A 89 18.26 -23.77 7.90
N GLN A 90 17.05 -23.40 8.30
CA GLN A 90 16.81 -22.60 9.50
C GLN A 90 17.33 -23.32 10.75
N TYR A 91 17.04 -24.61 10.87
CA TYR A 91 17.35 -25.41 12.07
C TYR A 91 18.68 -26.19 12.00
N GLN A 92 19.55 -25.89 11.02
CA GLN A 92 20.84 -26.58 10.82
C GLN A 92 21.98 -26.10 11.75
N GLY A 93 21.71 -25.23 12.74
CA GLY A 93 22.74 -24.90 13.73
C GLY A 93 22.40 -23.78 14.70
N LYS A 94 22.08 -22.58 14.19
CA LYS A 94 21.90 -21.39 15.05
C LYS A 94 20.54 -21.33 15.73
N GLU A 95 19.52 -21.87 15.08
CA GLU A 95 18.17 -21.93 15.60
C GLU A 95 17.81 -23.40 15.84
N SER A 96 16.91 -23.63 16.79
CA SER A 96 16.45 -24.97 17.13
C SER A 96 14.96 -24.93 17.42
N ALA A 97 14.24 -25.94 16.95
CA ALA A 97 12.85 -26.11 17.29
C ALA A 97 12.75 -26.53 18.75
N TYR A 98 12.01 -25.76 19.56
CA TYR A 98 11.74 -26.13 20.95
C TYR A 98 10.73 -27.28 21.07
N MET A 99 9.79 -27.37 20.13
CA MET A 99 8.70 -28.35 20.16
C MET A 99 8.37 -28.84 18.75
N LEU A 100 8.11 -30.14 18.63
CA LEU A 100 7.72 -30.80 17.38
C LEU A 100 6.38 -31.49 17.56
N PHE A 101 5.49 -31.35 16.56
CA PHE A 101 4.18 -31.99 16.54
C PHE A 101 4.14 -33.05 15.45
N TYR A 102 3.68 -34.26 15.81
CA TYR A 102 3.52 -35.37 14.88
C TYR A 102 2.05 -35.83 14.84
N ARG A 103 1.63 -36.30 13.66
CA ARG A 103 0.29 -36.84 13.41
C ARG A 103 0.41 -38.26 12.86
N LYS A 104 -0.49 -39.17 13.29
CA LYS A 104 -0.61 -40.49 12.67
C LYS A 104 -0.97 -40.36 11.19
N LYS A 105 -0.20 -41.01 10.31
CA LYS A 105 -0.41 -40.97 8.85
C LYS A 105 -1.77 -41.53 8.43
N THR A 106 -2.34 -42.43 9.22
CA THR A 106 -3.66 -43.05 8.98
C THR A 106 -4.83 -42.10 9.25
N LEU A 107 -4.63 -41.01 9.99
CA LEU A 107 -5.67 -40.01 10.21
C LEU A 107 -5.79 -39.13 8.96
N THR A 108 -6.96 -39.18 8.32
CA THR A 108 -7.32 -38.35 7.17
C THR A 108 -8.36 -37.32 7.55
N ARG A 109 -8.39 -36.21 6.82
CA ARG A 109 -9.43 -35.20 6.97
C ARG A 109 -10.76 -35.78 6.43
N PRO A 110 -11.87 -35.72 7.19
CA PRO A 110 -13.19 -36.08 6.67
C PRO A 110 -13.56 -35.22 5.46
N LYS A 111 -14.31 -35.78 4.49
CA LYS A 111 -14.67 -35.05 3.26
C LYS A 111 -15.52 -33.81 3.54
N GLU A 112 -16.37 -33.89 4.55
CA GLU A 112 -17.26 -32.79 4.98
C GLU A 112 -16.49 -31.62 5.61
N ALA A 113 -15.26 -31.87 6.06
CA ALA A 113 -14.36 -30.88 6.64
C ALA A 113 -13.44 -30.22 5.61
N GLU A 114 -13.37 -30.75 4.39
CA GLU A 114 -12.47 -30.25 3.37
C GLU A 114 -12.95 -28.90 2.84
N GLY A 115 -12.16 -27.85 3.07
CA GLY A 115 -12.52 -26.48 2.67
C GLY A 115 -13.65 -25.84 3.48
N ASN A 116 -14.18 -26.54 4.49
CA ASN A 116 -15.26 -26.05 5.33
C ASN A 116 -14.73 -25.49 6.66
N PRO A 117 -14.61 -24.16 6.81
CA PRO A 117 -14.12 -23.55 8.06
C PRO A 117 -15.09 -23.72 9.24
N ALA A 118 -16.38 -23.99 8.97
CA ALA A 118 -17.41 -24.18 9.98
C ALA A 118 -17.57 -25.65 10.40
N TYR A 119 -16.75 -26.58 9.88
CA TYR A 119 -16.88 -27.99 10.21
C TYR A 119 -16.71 -28.25 11.73
N LYS A 120 -17.77 -28.76 12.36
CA LYS A 120 -17.88 -28.99 13.81
C LYS A 120 -17.76 -27.72 14.67
N VAL A 121 -17.95 -26.54 14.09
CA VAL A 121 -18.09 -25.29 14.84
C VAL A 121 -19.58 -25.11 15.20
N PRO A 122 -19.93 -24.91 16.47
CA PRO A 122 -21.30 -24.59 16.87
C PRO A 122 -21.86 -23.35 16.15
N ASP A 123 -23.14 -23.42 15.75
CA ASP A 123 -23.79 -22.36 14.97
C ASP A 123 -23.80 -21.00 15.68
N ASN A 124 -23.91 -21.00 17.02
CA ASN A 124 -23.83 -19.76 17.80
C ASN A 124 -22.46 -19.08 17.64
N LEU A 125 -21.36 -19.84 17.65
CA LEU A 125 -20.02 -19.27 17.45
C LEU A 125 -19.80 -18.80 16.01
N VAL A 126 -20.34 -19.51 15.03
CA VAL A 126 -20.31 -19.05 13.63
C VAL A 126 -21.05 -17.72 13.50
N THR A 127 -22.20 -17.59 14.16
CA THR A 127 -22.99 -16.36 14.17
C THR A 127 -22.22 -15.22 14.86
N ASP A 128 -21.62 -15.48 16.02
CA ASP A 128 -20.82 -14.49 16.75
C ASP A 128 -19.66 -13.96 15.89
N ILE A 129 -18.94 -14.84 15.19
CA ILE A 129 -17.85 -14.46 14.27
C ILE A 129 -18.35 -13.56 13.13
N ILE A 130 -19.54 -13.85 12.57
CA ILE A 130 -20.12 -13.03 11.51
C ILE A 130 -20.44 -11.63 12.04
N ILE A 131 -21.10 -11.55 13.20
CA ILE A 131 -21.46 -10.29 13.85
C ILE A 131 -20.20 -9.46 14.15
N GLU A 132 -19.16 -10.06 14.73
CA GLU A 132 -17.91 -9.36 15.04
C GLU A 132 -17.20 -8.84 13.78
N ASN A 133 -17.19 -9.62 12.69
CA ASN A 133 -16.60 -9.20 11.42
C ASN A 133 -17.37 -8.04 10.77
N ASP A 134 -18.70 -8.07 10.85
CA ASP A 134 -19.56 -6.98 10.36
C ASP A 134 -19.33 -5.70 11.17
N GLU A 135 -19.28 -5.80 12.49
CA GLU A 135 -18.96 -4.66 13.36
C GLU A 135 -17.57 -4.10 13.08
N LEU A 136 -16.56 -4.96 12.89
CA LEU A 136 -15.21 -4.54 12.58
C LEU A 136 -15.15 -3.83 11.22
N SER A 137 -15.91 -4.32 10.24
CA SER A 137 -16.02 -3.70 8.92
C SER A 137 -16.68 -2.32 9.01
N ARG A 138 -17.76 -2.17 9.79
CA ARG A 138 -18.38 -0.88 10.08
C ARG A 138 -17.40 0.10 10.73
N LYS A 139 -16.68 -0.34 11.78
CA LYS A 139 -15.67 0.49 12.48
C LYS A 139 -14.56 0.95 11.53
N ARG A 140 -14.11 0.08 10.60
CA ARG A 140 -13.12 0.43 9.58
C ARG A 140 -13.64 1.50 8.62
N GLN A 141 -14.90 1.40 8.19
CA GLN A 141 -15.52 2.39 7.32
C GLN A 141 -15.68 3.74 8.02
N GLU A 142 -16.14 3.75 9.27
CA GLU A 142 -16.24 4.98 10.07
C GLU A 142 -14.88 5.64 10.27
N TYR A 143 -13.87 4.85 10.61
CA TYR A 143 -12.50 5.33 10.71
C TYR A 143 -11.99 5.90 9.38
N GLU A 144 -12.26 5.22 8.26
CA GLU A 144 -11.85 5.68 6.93
C GLU A 144 -12.54 7.00 6.55
N ILE A 145 -13.81 7.17 6.89
CA ILE A 145 -14.54 8.44 6.69
C ILE A 145 -13.89 9.53 7.55
N GLU A 146 -13.68 9.28 8.83
CA GLU A 146 -13.13 10.25 9.78
C GLU A 146 -11.74 10.71 9.37
N VAL A 147 -10.84 9.77 9.06
CA VAL A 147 -9.45 10.07 8.65
C VAL A 147 -9.37 10.85 7.34
N ASN A 148 -10.37 10.71 6.47
CA ASN A 148 -10.41 11.42 5.20
C ASN A 148 -11.29 12.67 5.21
N THR A 149 -11.99 12.94 6.32
CA THR A 149 -12.76 14.16 6.49
C THR A 149 -11.83 15.28 6.93
N ILE A 150 -11.89 16.41 6.22
CA ILE A 150 -11.16 17.62 6.56
C ILE A 150 -12.11 18.81 6.62
N THR A 151 -11.74 19.78 7.44
CA THR A 151 -12.43 21.06 7.56
C THR A 151 -11.62 22.15 6.87
N VAL A 152 -12.25 22.87 5.93
CA VAL A 152 -11.66 23.97 5.18
C VAL A 152 -12.37 25.27 5.57
N GLN A 153 -11.61 26.30 5.91
CA GLN A 153 -12.13 27.64 6.15
C GLN A 153 -11.99 28.48 4.88
N ILE A 154 -13.12 28.98 4.39
CA ILE A 154 -13.20 29.80 3.19
C ILE A 154 -13.29 31.26 3.61
N HIS A 155 -12.29 32.04 3.21
CA HIS A 155 -12.19 33.46 3.51
C HIS A 155 -12.63 34.31 2.31
N PHE A 156 -13.52 35.26 2.55
CA PHE A 156 -14.02 36.16 1.50
C PHE A 156 -13.27 37.48 1.48
N SER A 157 -13.07 38.06 0.30
CA SER A 157 -12.32 39.31 0.14
C SER A 157 -12.90 40.49 0.93
N GLN A 158 -14.21 40.50 1.15
CA GLN A 158 -14.90 41.54 1.91
C GLN A 158 -14.41 41.60 3.36
N SER A 159 -14.14 40.43 3.96
CA SER A 159 -13.65 40.28 5.34
C SER A 159 -12.19 40.70 5.52
N TYR A 160 -11.50 41.11 4.45
CA TYR A 160 -10.10 41.48 4.48
C TYR A 160 -9.84 42.84 3.81
N GLU A 161 -8.75 43.46 4.20
CA GLU A 161 -8.20 44.66 3.58
C GLU A 161 -6.70 44.50 3.33
N PHE A 162 -6.21 45.11 2.26
CA PHE A 162 -4.78 45.08 1.92
C PHE A 162 -4.16 46.41 2.32
N TYR A 163 -3.25 46.38 3.31
CA TYR A 163 -2.50 47.55 3.72
C TYR A 163 -1.07 47.13 4.13
N SER A 164 -0.11 48.04 3.96
CA SER A 164 1.30 47.80 4.30
C SER A 164 1.91 46.51 3.70
N GLY A 165 1.46 46.12 2.50
CA GLY A 165 1.99 44.96 1.78
C GLY A 165 1.45 43.60 2.24
N ALA A 166 0.46 43.57 3.14
CA ALA A 166 -0.14 42.34 3.65
C ALA A 166 -1.67 42.42 3.73
N LEU A 167 -2.30 41.24 3.75
CA LEU A 167 -3.74 41.08 3.92
C LEU A 167 -4.08 41.04 5.42
N HIS A 168 -5.02 41.86 5.85
CA HIS A 168 -5.44 41.95 7.25
C HIS A 168 -6.95 41.71 7.38
N PRO A 169 -7.41 40.94 8.37
CA PRO A 169 -8.83 40.76 8.63
C PRO A 169 -9.45 42.07 9.12
N ARG A 170 -10.63 42.42 8.62
CA ARG A 170 -11.38 43.58 9.12
C ARG A 170 -12.00 43.25 10.47
N PRO A 171 -11.83 44.09 11.50
CA PRO A 171 -12.34 43.82 12.85
C PRO A 171 -13.88 43.67 12.91
N ASP A 172 -14.59 44.29 11.98
CA ASP A 172 -16.06 44.40 12.01
C ASP A 172 -16.75 43.34 11.13
N GLN A 173 -15.96 42.57 10.37
CA GLN A 173 -16.46 41.57 9.42
C GLN A 173 -15.80 40.22 9.66
N CYS A 174 -16.35 39.45 10.60
CA CYS A 174 -16.03 38.03 10.71
C CYS A 174 -16.88 37.26 9.69
N GLY A 175 -16.25 36.83 8.60
CA GLY A 175 -16.95 36.13 7.52
C GLY A 175 -16.05 35.09 6.90
N TRP A 176 -15.71 34.04 7.66
CA TRP A 176 -15.24 32.80 7.05
C TRP A 176 -16.37 31.77 7.10
N MET A 177 -16.42 30.92 6.08
CA MET A 177 -17.36 29.80 5.99
C MET A 177 -16.61 28.50 6.22
N GLU A 178 -17.12 27.66 7.10
CA GLU A 178 -16.60 26.32 7.31
C GLU A 178 -17.17 25.34 6.28
N LEU A 179 -16.31 24.52 5.69
CA LEU A 179 -16.72 23.46 4.79
C LEU A 179 -16.03 22.15 5.17
N THR A 180 -16.84 21.14 5.48
CA THR A 180 -16.36 19.79 5.76
C THR A 180 -16.41 18.95 4.49
N ILE A 181 -15.27 18.45 4.05
CA ILE A 181 -15.14 17.68 2.80
C ILE A 181 -14.32 16.41 3.00
N ASP A 182 -14.61 15.40 2.18
CA ASP A 182 -13.72 14.25 2.04
C ASP A 182 -12.55 14.65 1.12
N ARG A 183 -11.32 14.62 1.65
CA ARG A 183 -10.10 15.04 0.94
C ARG A 183 -9.76 14.20 -0.30
N ARG A 184 -10.43 13.05 -0.49
CA ARG A 184 -10.27 12.19 -1.67
C ARG A 184 -11.14 12.63 -2.85
N LYS A 185 -12.14 13.49 -2.60
CA LYS A 185 -13.02 14.03 -3.64
C LYS A 185 -12.29 15.05 -4.51
N THR A 186 -12.74 15.19 -5.75
CA THR A 186 -12.11 16.09 -6.71
C THR A 186 -12.59 17.53 -6.52
N ILE A 187 -11.87 18.48 -7.12
CA ILE A 187 -12.30 19.89 -7.18
C ILE A 187 -13.68 20.03 -7.86
N ALA A 188 -14.03 19.14 -8.79
CA ALA A 188 -15.34 19.15 -9.43
C ALA A 188 -16.47 18.82 -8.45
N ASP A 189 -16.20 18.00 -7.44
CA ASP A 189 -17.15 17.67 -6.38
C ASP A 189 -17.28 18.82 -5.38
N LEU A 190 -16.20 19.54 -5.12
CA LEU A 190 -16.20 20.75 -4.29
C LEU A 190 -17.10 21.85 -4.86
N LYS A 191 -17.15 22.00 -6.18
CA LYS A 191 -18.00 23.00 -6.86
C LYS A 191 -19.50 22.72 -6.76
N LYS A 192 -19.89 21.53 -6.28
CA LYS A 192 -21.29 21.09 -6.16
C LYS A 192 -21.81 21.16 -4.72
N LEU A 193 -20.93 21.43 -3.75
CA LEU A 193 -21.29 21.72 -2.36
C LEU A 193 -21.83 23.15 -2.26
#